data_AF-A0A7N2L6C9-F1
#
_entry.id   AF-A0A7N2L6C9-F1
#
_cell.length_a   1.000
_cell.length_b   1.000
_cell.length_c   1.000
_cell.angle_alpha   90.00
_cell.angle_beta   90.00
_cell.angle_gamma   90.00
#
_symmetry.space_group_name_H-M   'P 1'
#
loop_
_entity.id
_entity.type
_entity.pdbx_description
1 polymer ?
#
loop_
_entity_poly.entity_id
_entity_poly.type
_entity_poly.pdbx_seq_one_letter_code
_entity_poly.pdbx_strand_id
1 'polypeptide(L)' 'MTSRKLCAGDGKNAHLSNASTNLRLFKAELLDYDFIRSAVEGSIGVFHLASPVPVPSTTVPNPEARIPIYDFFFPN' A
#
# COMPACT_ATOMS: atom_id res chain seq x y z
N MET A 1 19.88 -9.74 3.11
CA MET A 1 18.73 -8.80 3.22
C MET A 1 19.09 -7.73 4.22
N THR A 2 19.30 -6.49 3.78
CA THR A 2 19.71 -5.38 4.67
C THR A 2 18.46 -4.61 5.11
N SER A 3 18.02 -4.82 6.35
CA SER A 3 16.95 -4.02 6.94
C SER A 3 17.36 -2.55 6.99
N ARG A 4 16.60 -1.67 6.34
CA ARG A 4 16.80 -0.23 6.50
C ARG A 4 16.15 0.21 7.81
N LYS A 5 16.97 0.74 8.73
CA LYS A 5 16.50 1.35 9.98
C LYS A 5 15.73 2.62 9.63
N LEU A 6 14.45 2.68 10.02
CA LEU A 6 13.70 3.93 9.99
C LEU A 6 14.25 4.85 11.09
N CYS A 7 14.64 6.07 10.72
CA CYS A 7 14.84 7.14 11.68
C CYS A 7 13.46 7.54 12.20
N ALA A 8 13.18 7.25 13.47
CA ALA A 8 11.95 7.67 14.11
C ALA A 8 11.99 9.20 14.29
N GLY A 9 10.96 9.87 13.80
CA GLY A 9 10.55 11.17 14.34
C GLY A 9 11.09 12.42 13.65
N ASP A 10 10.69 12.67 12.39
CA ASP A 10 10.32 14.03 11.95
C ASP A 10 9.37 13.96 10.74
N GLY A 11 8.21 14.62 10.84
CA GLY A 11 7.18 14.67 9.78
C GLY A 11 5.98 13.70 9.94
N LYS A 12 5.30 13.38 8.83
CA LYS A 12 4.02 12.62 8.78
C LYS A 12 4.02 11.26 9.51
N ASN A 13 5.21 10.70 9.78
CA ASN A 13 5.39 9.38 10.37
C ASN A 13 5.74 9.42 11.86
N ALA A 14 5.66 10.59 12.51
CA ALA A 14 5.97 10.75 13.93
C ALA A 14 5.14 9.83 14.86
N HIS A 15 3.95 9.41 14.42
CA HIS A 15 3.08 8.50 15.17
C HIS A 15 3.58 7.04 15.18
N LEU A 16 4.56 6.66 14.37
CA LEU A 16 5.17 5.32 14.37
C LEU A 16 6.32 5.21 15.39
N SER A 17 6.05 5.57 16.65
CA SER A 17 7.06 5.62 17.73
C SER A 17 7.79 4.28 17.97
N ASN A 18 7.15 3.15 17.65
CA ASN A 18 7.72 1.80 17.81
C ASN A 18 8.09 1.12 16.47
N ALA A 19 8.22 1.86 15.37
CA ALA A 19 8.55 1.27 14.07
C ALA A 19 9.95 0.62 14.03
N SER A 20 10.90 1.12 14.80
CA SER A 20 12.27 0.58 14.82
C SER A 20 12.34 -0.90 15.25
N THR A 21 11.36 -1.38 16.02
CA THR A 21 11.29 -2.75 16.54
C THR A 21 10.17 -3.58 15.93
N ASN A 22 9.03 -2.96 15.59
CA ASN A 22 7.84 -3.67 15.11
C ASN A 22 7.60 -3.56 13.59
N LEU A 23 8.35 -2.69 12.89
CA LEU A 23 8.20 -2.52 11.45
C LEU A 23 9.50 -2.91 10.73
N ARG A 24 9.41 -3.95 9.90
CA ARG A 24 10.50 -4.37 9.01
C ARG A 24 10.15 -3.97 7.59
N LEU A 25 11.01 -3.18 6.95
CA LEU A 25 10.85 -2.80 5.56
C LEU A 25 11.63 -3.75 4.66
N PHE A 26 10.96 -4.29 3.65
CA PHE A 26 11.55 -5.10 2.59
C PHE A 26 11.48 -4.32 1.28
N LYS A 27 12.55 -4.36 0.48
CA LYS A 27 12.46 -3.95 -0.92
C LYS A 27 11.90 -5.15 -1.69
N ALA A 28 10.77 -4.97 -2.35
CA ALA A 28 10.14 -6.00 -3.18
C ALA A 28 9.49 -5.33 -4.39
N GLU A 29 9.52 -6.02 -5.52
CA GLU A 29 8.80 -5.64 -6.73
C GLU A 29 7.57 -6.55 -6.86
N LEU A 30 6.40 -5.98 -7.20
CA LEU A 30 5.14 -6.75 -7.21
C LEU A 30 5.13 -7.87 -8.26
N LEU A 31 5.88 -7.68 -9.35
CA LEU A 31 5.96 -8.64 -10.46
C LEU A 31 6.99 -9.76 -10.21
N ASP A 32 7.77 -9.69 -9.12
CA ASP A 32 8.75 -10.70 -8.75
C ASP A 32 8.22 -11.54 -7.58
N TYR A 33 7.83 -12.77 -7.89
CA TYR A 33 7.24 -13.68 -6.93
C TYR A 33 8.18 -14.02 -5.76
N ASP A 34 9.48 -14.18 -6.00
CA ASP A 34 10.41 -14.62 -4.96
C ASP A 34 10.65 -13.52 -3.92
N PHE A 35 10.63 -12.25 -4.35
CA PHE A 35 10.65 -11.11 -3.43
C PHE A 35 9.40 -11.08 -2.54
N ILE A 36 8.21 -11.28 -3.11
CA ILE A 36 6.96 -11.25 -2.35
C ILE A 36 6.89 -12.44 -1.40
N ARG A 37 7.20 -13.65 -1.88
CA ARG A 37 7.22 -14.88 -1.07
C ARG A 37 8.11 -14.71 0.15
N SER A 38 9.33 -14.21 -0.04
CA SER A 38 10.28 -13.98 1.05
C SER A 38 9.80 -12.92 2.05
N ALA A 39 9.07 -11.90 1.60
CA ALA A 39 8.58 -10.83 2.46
C ALA A 39 7.39 -11.27 3.34
N VAL A 40 6.56 -12.21 2.86
CA VAL A 40 5.36 -12.68 3.57
C VAL A 40 5.57 -13.97 4.36
N GLU A 41 6.72 -14.64 4.19
CA GLU A 41 7.03 -15.89 4.91
C GLU A 41 6.93 -15.72 6.44
N GLY A 42 6.22 -16.65 7.08
CA GLY A 42 5.96 -16.61 8.53
C GLY A 42 4.91 -15.59 8.99
N SER A 43 4.25 -14.88 8.06
CA SER A 43 3.15 -13.96 8.39
C SER A 43 1.84 -14.73 8.60
N ILE A 44 1.04 -14.34 9.59
CA ILE A 44 -0.29 -14.95 9.87
C ILE A 44 -1.36 -14.44 8.88
N GLY A 45 -1.19 -13.22 8.39
CA GLY A 45 -2.07 -12.60 7.39
C GLY A 45 -1.32 -11.59 6.56
N VAL A 46 -1.82 -11.32 5.35
CA VAL A 46 -1.18 -10.42 4.38
C VAL A 46 -2.22 -9.43 3.87
N PHE A 47 -1.88 -8.14 3.90
CA PHE A 47 -2.66 -7.09 3.25
C PHE A 47 -1.98 -6.73 1.92
N HIS A 48 -2.64 -7.05 0.80
CA HIS A 48 -2.16 -6.63 -0.51
C HIS A 48 -2.71 -5.23 -0.82
N LEU A 49 -1.87 -4.20 -0.62
CA LEU A 49 -2.23 -2.79 -0.86
C LEU A 49 -1.55 -2.20 -2.10
N ALA A 50 -0.50 -2.87 -2.61
CA ALA A 50 0.28 -2.38 -3.74
C ALA A 50 -0.49 -2.59 -5.04
N SER A 51 -1.05 -1.51 -5.58
CA SER A 51 -1.60 -1.47 -6.93
C SER A 51 -0.99 -0.26 -7.67
N PRO A 52 -0.58 -0.40 -8.94
CA PRO A 52 -0.12 0.73 -9.72
C PRO A 52 -1.21 1.81 -9.77
N VAL A 53 -0.85 3.05 -9.42
CA VAL A 53 -1.76 4.18 -9.59
C VAL A 53 -1.84 4.51 -11.08
N PRO A 54 -3.04 4.55 -11.69
CA PRO A 54 -3.21 4.95 -13.08
C PRO A 54 -2.65 6.36 -13.33
N VAL A 55 -2.20 6.63 -14.55
CA VAL A 55 -1.58 7.89 -14.99
C VAL A 55 -2.44 9.13 -14.66
N PRO A 56 -1.83 10.30 -14.43
CA PRO A 56 -2.48 11.49 -13.83
C PRO A 56 -3.62 12.13 -14.65
N SER A 57 -3.92 11.66 -15.86
CA SER A 57 -5.07 12.12 -16.65
C SER A 57 -6.39 11.51 -16.21
N THR A 58 -6.38 10.44 -15.41
CA THR A 58 -7.59 9.86 -14.84
C THR A 58 -7.82 10.39 -13.43
N THR A 59 -8.82 11.25 -13.28
CA THR A 59 -9.39 11.57 -11.96
C THR A 59 -9.88 10.26 -11.34
N VAL A 60 -9.22 9.79 -10.27
CA VAL A 60 -9.70 8.65 -9.50
C VAL A 60 -10.90 9.14 -8.67
N PRO A 61 -12.12 8.62 -8.90
CA PRO A 61 -13.28 9.01 -8.12
C PRO A 61 -13.06 8.68 -6.64
N ASN A 62 -13.60 9.51 -5.73
CA ASN A 62 -13.58 9.18 -4.31
C ASN A 62 -14.30 7.84 -4.09
N PRO A 63 -13.64 6.79 -3.57
CA PRO A 63 -14.27 5.48 -3.36
C PRO A 63 -15.42 5.54 -2.34
N GLU A 64 -15.41 6.52 -1.45
CA GLU A 64 -16.48 6.75 -0.46
C GLU A 64 -17.60 7.65 -0.99
N ALA A 65 -17.54 8.10 -2.25
CA ALA A 65 -18.61 8.88 -2.84
C ALA A 65 -19.87 8.02 -3.00
N ARG A 66 -21.01 8.55 -2.55
CA ARG A 66 -22.31 7.98 -2.91
C ARG A 66 -22.53 8.18 -4.41
N ILE A 67 -22.36 7.11 -5.19
CA ILE A 67 -22.71 7.08 -6.60
C ILE A 67 -24.25 7.02 -6.69
N PRO A 68 -24.93 8.04 -7.22
CA PRO A 68 -26.37 7.97 -7.43
C PRO A 68 -26.70 6.82 -8.38
N ILE A 69 -27.78 6.09 -8.09
CA ILE A 69 -28.17 4.83 -8.76
C ILE A 69 -28.33 5.01 -10.29
N TYR A 70 -28.59 6.24 -10.75
CA TYR A 70 -28.74 6.58 -12.16
C TYR A 70 -27.43 6.57 -12.96
N ASP A 71 -26.26 6.70 -12.31
CA ASP A 71 -24.96 6.72 -13.01
C ASP A 71 -24.53 5.31 -13.48
N PHE A 72 -25.14 4.24 -12.94
CA PHE A 72 -24.83 2.86 -13.34
C PHE A 72 -25.69 2.35 -14.49
N PHE A 73 -26.80 3.04 -14.84
CA PHE A 73 -27.82 2.50 -15.75
C PHE A 73 -27.87 3.14 -17.14
N PHE A 74 -27.12 4.21 -17.41
CA PHE A 74 -27.08 4.80 -18.75
C PHE A 74 -25.65 5.14 -19.19
N PRO A 75 -24.88 4.18 -19.71
CA PRO A 75 -23.88 4.53 -20.70
C PRO A 75 -24.66 5.00 -21.94
N ASN A 76 -24.67 6.31 -22.20
CA ASN A 76 -24.88 6.77 -23.57
C ASN A 76 -23.58 6.55 -24.35
#